data_AF-A0A839T8U2-F1
#
_entry.id   AF-A0A839T8U2-F1
#
_cell.length_a   1.000
_cell.length_b   1.000
_cell.length_c   1.000
_cell.angle_alpha   90.00
_cell.angle_beta   90.00
_cell.angle_gamma   90.00
#
_symmetry.space_group_name_H-M   'P 1'
#
loop_
_entity.id
_entity.type
_entity.pdbx_description
1 polymer ?
#
loop_
_entity_poly.entity_id
_entity_poly.type
_entity_poly.pdbx_seq_one_letter_code
_entity_poly.pdbx_strand_id
1 'polypeptide(L)'
;MIKSPPRYARHSRFFAGIVTTSAALLTLNGCNNVSPSVNNQTIKQPITAVTPAVQAVVGDYASEGYAKRVQGSDWVGVMIRADGADNGEQIDINVRARSDVKKPTCHFDGKATLMGQDDAHGVIFQSKVNDSTAFFQFKDGTLSIDSKDKYTLNYFCSGGGSIVGEYQKLQGDLELH
;
A
#
# COMPACT_ATOMS: atom_id res chain seq x y z
N MET A 1 -55.10 -44.34 -2.63
CA MET A 1 -54.88 -45.81 -2.70
C MET A 1 -53.38 -46.01 -2.86
N ILE A 2 -52.62 -46.24 -1.77
CA ILE A 2 -52.37 -47.54 -1.11
C ILE A 2 -51.74 -48.54 -2.08
N LYS A 3 -50.42 -48.77 -1.99
CA LYS A 3 -49.76 -49.99 -1.49
C LYS A 3 -48.28 -50.07 -1.93
N SER A 4 -47.35 -49.97 -0.97
CA SER A 4 -46.16 -50.86 -0.95
C SER A 4 -46.63 -52.29 -0.63
N PRO A 5 -45.96 -53.41 -0.98
CA PRO A 5 -44.65 -53.86 -0.41
C PRO A 5 -43.90 -54.83 -1.40
N PRO A 6 -42.97 -55.76 -1.04
CA PRO A 6 -42.39 -56.09 0.27
C PRO A 6 -40.86 -56.20 0.36
N ARG A 7 -40.43 -56.19 1.62
CA ARG A 7 -39.09 -56.49 2.13
C ARG A 7 -38.85 -58.00 2.14
N TYR A 8 -37.65 -58.42 1.80
CA TYR A 8 -37.16 -59.78 2.05
C TYR A 8 -36.27 -59.79 3.29
N ALA A 9 -36.61 -60.66 4.23
CA ALA A 9 -35.87 -60.93 5.44
C ALA A 9 -34.85 -62.05 5.22
N ARG A 10 -33.69 -61.98 5.87
CA ARG A 10 -32.92 -63.18 6.22
C ARG A 10 -32.25 -63.00 7.57
N HIS A 11 -32.72 -63.78 8.54
CA HIS A 11 -32.07 -64.03 9.80
C HIS A 11 -30.93 -65.05 9.63
N SER A 12 -29.86 -64.91 10.40
CA SER A 12 -29.13 -66.07 10.94
C SER A 12 -28.56 -65.72 12.31
N ARG A 13 -28.37 -66.77 13.10
CA ARG A 13 -28.49 -66.83 14.56
C ARG A 13 -27.14 -66.66 15.29
N PHE A 14 -27.24 -66.05 16.47
CA PHE A 14 -26.57 -66.38 17.75
C PHE A 14 -25.13 -66.91 17.74
N PHE A 15 -24.23 -66.16 18.38
CA PHE A 15 -23.30 -66.70 19.37
C PHE A 15 -23.24 -65.78 20.58
N ALA A 16 -23.35 -66.40 21.75
CA ALA A 16 -23.22 -65.79 23.06
C ALA A 16 -21.75 -65.51 23.40
N GLY A 17 -21.51 -64.53 24.27
CA GLY A 17 -20.48 -64.69 25.29
C GLY A 17 -19.49 -63.53 25.50
N ILE A 18 -19.68 -62.88 26.65
CA ILE A 18 -18.64 -62.50 27.63
C ILE A 18 -18.00 -61.10 27.47
N VAL A 19 -18.23 -60.34 28.54
CA VAL A 19 -17.67 -59.04 28.90
C VAL A 19 -16.22 -59.19 29.35
N THR A 20 -15.32 -58.34 28.84
CA THR A 20 -14.15 -57.88 29.62
C THR A 20 -13.87 -56.41 29.29
N THR A 21 -13.96 -55.60 30.33
CA THR A 21 -13.57 -54.19 30.42
C THR A 21 -12.11 -53.96 30.05
N SER A 22 -11.83 -52.96 29.22
CA SER A 22 -10.53 -52.28 29.18
C SER A 22 -10.73 -50.84 28.72
N ALA A 23 -10.63 -49.92 29.66
CA ALA A 23 -10.54 -48.49 29.39
C ALA A 23 -9.14 -48.20 28.84
N ALA A 24 -9.06 -47.61 27.64
CA ALA A 24 -7.84 -46.99 27.13
C ALA A 24 -8.17 -45.51 26.84
N LEU A 25 -7.57 -44.64 27.65
CA LEU A 25 -7.57 -43.20 27.50
C LEU A 25 -6.86 -42.84 26.18
N LEU A 26 -7.56 -42.23 25.24
CA LEU A 26 -6.94 -41.58 24.08
C LEU A 26 -6.35 -40.26 24.56
N THR A 27 -5.03 -40.22 24.67
CA THR A 27 -4.24 -39.01 24.87
C THR A 27 -4.41 -38.07 23.67
N LEU A 28 -4.87 -36.85 23.92
CA LEU A 28 -4.84 -35.77 22.93
C LEU A 28 -3.37 -35.44 22.63
N ASN A 29 -2.88 -35.84 21.46
CA ASN A 29 -1.64 -35.32 20.92
C ASN A 29 -1.87 -33.86 20.51
N GLY A 30 -1.43 -32.93 21.36
CA GLY A 30 -1.28 -31.53 21.00
C GLY A 30 -0.11 -31.38 20.03
N CYS A 31 -0.39 -30.99 18.79
CA CYS A 31 0.63 -30.54 17.86
C CYS A 31 1.15 -29.17 18.30
N ASN A 32 2.33 -29.13 18.92
CA ASN A 32 3.11 -27.90 19.05
C ASN A 32 3.76 -27.60 17.69
N ASN A 33 3.05 -26.89 16.81
CA ASN A 33 3.68 -26.27 15.64
C ASN A 33 4.48 -25.05 16.10
N VAL A 34 5.75 -25.29 16.42
CA VAL A 34 6.74 -24.20 16.53
C VAL A 34 7.10 -23.77 15.11
N SER A 35 6.38 -22.78 14.59
CA SER A 35 6.85 -22.02 13.44
C SER A 35 8.02 -21.12 13.86
N PRO A 36 9.13 -21.06 13.11
CA PRO A 36 10.18 -20.08 13.39
C PRO A 36 9.61 -18.67 13.19
N SER A 37 9.83 -17.84 14.22
CA SER A 37 9.53 -16.41 14.23
C SER A 37 10.33 -15.72 13.11
N VAL A 38 9.60 -15.25 12.09
CA VAL A 38 10.03 -14.13 11.26
C VAL A 38 9.10 -12.98 11.64
N ASN A 39 9.56 -12.15 12.58
CA ASN A 39 8.91 -10.89 12.92
C ASN A 39 9.11 -9.90 11.76
N ASN A 40 8.30 -10.01 10.72
CA ASN A 40 7.94 -8.85 9.91
C ASN A 40 6.52 -8.47 10.29
N GLN A 41 6.41 -7.61 11.31
CA GLN A 41 5.18 -6.87 11.57
C GLN A 41 4.90 -5.98 10.36
N THR A 42 4.23 -6.54 9.36
CA THR A 42 3.50 -5.73 8.41
C THR A 42 2.28 -5.23 9.17
N ILE A 43 2.30 -3.95 9.55
CA ILE A 43 1.11 -3.23 9.99
C ILE A 43 0.06 -3.44 8.90
N LYS A 44 -0.92 -4.31 9.16
CA LYS A 44 -2.06 -4.52 8.28
C LYS A 44 -2.99 -3.32 8.46
N GLN A 45 -2.62 -2.19 7.85
CA GLN A 45 -3.57 -1.11 7.59
C GLN A 45 -4.74 -1.67 6.78
N PRO A 46 -5.97 -1.15 6.96
CA PRO A 46 -7.12 -1.64 6.23
C PRO A 46 -6.81 -1.48 4.74
N ILE A 47 -6.70 -2.62 4.05
CA ILE A 47 -6.43 -2.64 2.62
C ILE A 47 -7.74 -2.21 1.97
N THR A 48 -7.94 -0.91 1.81
CA THR A 48 -8.86 -0.47 0.78
C THR A 48 -8.30 -1.01 -0.53
N ALA A 49 -9.10 -1.73 -1.31
CA ALA A 49 -8.65 -2.32 -2.55
C ALA A 49 -8.21 -1.20 -3.50
N VAL A 50 -6.90 -1.06 -3.73
CA VAL A 50 -6.31 -0.04 -4.59
C VAL A 50 -5.85 -0.64 -5.91
N THR A 51 -5.95 0.14 -6.99
CA THR A 51 -5.62 -0.30 -8.34
C THR A 51 -4.13 -0.65 -8.50
N PRO A 52 -3.75 -1.49 -9.50
CA PRO A 52 -2.34 -1.77 -9.79
C PRO A 52 -1.51 -0.52 -10.09
N ALA A 53 -2.13 0.49 -10.74
CA ALA A 53 -1.51 1.79 -11.01
C ALA A 53 -1.09 2.49 -9.70
N VAL A 54 -1.98 2.55 -8.71
CA VAL A 54 -1.67 3.09 -7.38
C VAL A 54 -0.57 2.29 -6.70
N GLN A 55 -0.64 0.96 -6.73
CA GLN A 55 0.38 0.09 -6.11
C GLN A 55 1.77 0.30 -6.70
N ALA A 56 1.88 0.57 -8.00
CA ALA A 56 3.16 0.78 -8.67
C ALA A 56 3.85 2.09 -8.23
N VAL A 57 3.07 3.13 -7.92
CA VAL A 57 3.60 4.48 -7.64
C VAL A 57 3.81 4.77 -6.17
N VAL A 58 3.17 4.03 -5.26
CA VAL A 58 3.38 4.18 -3.81
C VAL A 58 4.85 4.02 -3.45
N GLY A 59 5.32 4.90 -2.57
CA GLY A 59 6.70 4.98 -2.12
C GLY A 59 7.14 6.41 -1.90
N ASP A 60 8.41 6.56 -1.58
CA ASP A 60 9.04 7.86 -1.32
C ASP A 60 9.97 8.23 -2.47
N TYR A 61 9.98 9.51 -2.81
CA TYR A 61 10.76 10.07 -3.89
C TYR A 61 11.54 11.28 -3.37
N ALA A 62 12.70 11.56 -3.95
CA ALA A 62 13.45 12.75 -3.57
C ALA A 62 14.20 13.37 -4.74
N SER A 63 14.36 14.68 -4.67
CA SER A 63 15.24 15.44 -5.54
C SER A 63 16.70 14.98 -5.41
N GLU A 64 17.52 15.27 -6.43
CA GLU A 64 18.94 14.88 -6.48
C GLU A 64 19.75 15.29 -5.25
N GLY A 65 19.40 16.41 -4.61
CA GLY A 65 20.07 16.91 -3.41
C GLY A 65 20.02 15.94 -2.23
N TYR A 66 19.02 15.05 -2.19
CA TYR A 66 18.84 14.08 -1.11
C TYR A 66 20.00 13.09 -0.99
N ALA A 67 20.67 12.74 -2.09
CA ALA A 67 21.84 11.87 -2.08
C ALA A 67 23.02 12.48 -1.30
N LYS A 68 23.08 13.81 -1.20
CA LYS A 68 24.13 14.56 -0.51
C LYS A 68 23.62 15.22 0.78
N ARG A 69 22.44 14.82 1.28
CA ARG A 69 21.79 15.43 2.46
C ARG A 69 22.68 15.47 3.71
N VAL A 70 23.50 14.44 3.92
CA VAL A 70 24.44 14.34 5.06
C VAL A 70 25.52 15.42 5.00
N GLN A 71 25.83 15.92 3.81
CA GLN A 71 26.79 17.02 3.57
C GLN A 71 26.13 18.40 3.72
N GLY A 72 24.83 18.43 4.03
CA GLY A 72 24.05 19.65 4.20
C GLY A 72 23.52 20.24 2.89
N SER A 73 23.39 19.45 1.82
CA SER A 73 22.66 19.85 0.62
C SER A 73 21.17 19.99 0.91
N ASP A 74 20.55 20.98 0.28
CA ASP A 74 19.10 21.13 0.32
C ASP A 74 18.43 20.05 -0.53
N TRP A 75 17.30 19.57 -0.04
CA TRP A 75 16.53 18.53 -0.70
C TRP A 75 15.04 18.74 -0.45
N VAL A 76 14.26 18.30 -1.42
CA VAL A 76 12.81 18.16 -1.36
C VAL A 76 12.49 16.67 -1.56
N GLY A 77 11.60 16.14 -0.74
CA GLY A 77 11.10 14.78 -0.78
C GLY A 77 9.58 14.75 -0.93
N VAL A 78 9.09 13.72 -1.62
CA VAL A 78 7.68 13.51 -1.93
C VAL A 78 7.29 12.12 -1.48
N MET A 79 6.35 12.03 -0.54
CA MET A 79 5.82 10.77 -0.04
C MET A 79 4.48 10.51 -0.73
N ILE A 80 4.35 9.33 -1.33
CA ILE A 80 3.13 8.88 -2.00
C ILE A 80 2.54 7.73 -1.19
N ARG A 81 1.29 7.89 -0.74
CA ARG A 81 0.55 6.86 0.00
C ARG A 81 -0.74 6.54 -0.75
N ALA A 82 -1.17 5.28 -0.68
CA ALA A 82 -2.41 4.88 -1.32
C ALA A 82 -3.60 5.48 -0.56
N ASP A 83 -4.52 6.12 -1.27
CA ASP A 83 -5.82 6.47 -0.75
C ASP A 83 -6.86 5.55 -1.40
N GLY A 84 -7.57 4.83 -0.55
CA GLY A 84 -8.59 3.88 -0.96
C GLY A 84 -9.84 4.49 -1.60
N ALA A 85 -9.95 5.81 -1.63
CA ALA A 85 -11.05 6.54 -2.23
C ALA A 85 -11.17 6.33 -3.76
N ASP A 86 -12.32 6.70 -4.30
CA ASP A 86 -12.68 6.60 -5.73
C ASP A 86 -12.26 5.28 -6.38
N ASN A 87 -12.83 4.17 -5.91
CA ASN A 87 -12.52 2.83 -6.42
C ASN A 87 -11.02 2.44 -6.34
N GLY A 88 -10.26 3.07 -5.44
CA GLY A 88 -8.84 2.80 -5.26
C GLY A 88 -7.94 3.46 -6.31
N GLU A 89 -8.40 4.58 -6.89
CA GLU A 89 -7.69 5.37 -7.91
C GLU A 89 -7.07 6.66 -7.34
N GLN A 90 -7.19 6.88 -6.03
CA GLN A 90 -6.58 8.04 -5.37
C GLN A 90 -5.24 7.72 -4.70
N ILE A 91 -4.41 8.76 -4.58
CA ILE A 91 -3.20 8.77 -3.77
C ILE A 91 -3.16 10.03 -2.90
N ASP A 92 -2.59 9.88 -1.72
CA ASP A 92 -2.14 10.98 -0.89
C ASP A 92 -0.69 11.35 -1.27
N ILE A 93 -0.46 12.65 -1.42
CA ILE A 93 0.83 13.25 -1.79
C ILE A 93 1.24 14.24 -0.73
N ASN A 94 2.41 14.02 -0.12
CA ASN A 94 2.99 14.92 0.86
C ASN A 94 4.39 15.34 0.39
N VAL A 95 4.64 16.63 0.23
CA VAL A 95 5.94 17.20 -0.09
C VAL A 95 6.53 17.86 1.15
N ARG A 96 7.79 17.53 1.47
CA ARG A 96 8.55 18.10 2.58
C ARG A 96 9.95 18.43 2.12
N ALA A 97 10.57 19.45 2.68
CA ALA A 97 11.97 19.79 2.41
C ALA A 97 12.83 19.78 3.67
N ARG A 98 14.14 19.69 3.51
CA ARG A 98 15.13 19.71 4.61
C ARG A 98 14.86 20.80 5.64
N SER A 99 14.67 22.03 5.18
CA SER A 99 14.54 23.17 6.10
C SER A 99 13.24 23.14 6.88
N ASP A 100 12.24 22.35 6.45
CA ASP A 100 10.93 22.18 7.09
C ASP A 100 11.00 21.54 8.49
N VAL A 101 12.18 21.00 8.89
CA VAL A 101 12.45 20.57 10.28
C VAL A 101 12.56 21.78 11.24
N LYS A 102 12.80 23.00 10.74
CA LYS A 102 12.87 24.25 11.57
C LYS A 102 12.18 25.49 10.98
N LYS A 103 12.04 25.62 9.65
CA LYS A 103 11.32 26.69 8.92
C LYS A 103 10.88 26.18 7.54
N PRO A 104 9.59 26.25 7.16
CA PRO A 104 9.11 25.67 5.90
C PRO A 104 9.78 26.29 4.67
N THR A 105 10.55 25.49 3.93
CA THR A 105 11.03 25.86 2.59
C THR A 105 10.20 25.28 1.48
N CYS A 106 9.62 24.09 1.63
CA CYS A 106 8.60 23.54 0.74
C CYS A 106 7.68 22.59 1.49
N HIS A 107 6.37 22.83 1.44
CA HIS A 107 5.34 22.05 2.11
C HIS A 107 4.08 21.96 1.24
N PHE A 108 3.65 20.75 0.89
CA PHE A 108 2.40 20.48 0.18
C PHE A 108 1.76 19.21 0.72
N ASP A 109 0.45 19.25 0.94
CA ASP A 109 -0.37 18.08 1.24
C ASP A 109 -1.57 18.09 0.29
N GLY A 110 -1.79 17.00 -0.42
CA GLY A 110 -2.88 16.92 -1.38
C GLY A 110 -3.26 15.51 -1.75
N LYS A 111 -4.43 15.39 -2.36
CA LYS A 111 -4.92 14.14 -2.97
C LYS A 111 -4.84 14.26 -4.48
N ALA A 112 -4.50 13.17 -5.16
CA ALA A 112 -4.51 13.11 -6.61
C ALA A 112 -5.27 11.88 -7.10
N THR A 113 -5.99 12.03 -8.21
CA THR A 113 -6.79 10.98 -8.83
C THR A 113 -6.11 10.52 -10.11
N LEU A 114 -6.14 9.20 -10.36
CA LEU A 114 -5.60 8.59 -11.56
C LEU A 114 -6.26 9.18 -12.82
N MET A 115 -5.45 9.61 -13.79
CA MET A 115 -5.92 10.06 -15.11
C MET A 115 -5.77 9.00 -16.18
N GLY A 116 -4.72 8.19 -16.07
CA GLY A 116 -4.40 7.19 -17.08
C GLY A 116 -3.03 6.57 -16.87
N GLN A 117 -2.80 5.50 -17.63
CA GLN A 117 -1.55 4.77 -17.66
C GLN A 117 -1.28 4.28 -19.08
N ASP A 118 -0.08 4.55 -19.59
CA ASP A 118 0.41 4.02 -20.86
C ASP A 118 1.94 3.85 -20.84
N ASP A 119 2.51 3.12 -21.80
CA ASP A 119 3.95 2.83 -21.83
C ASP A 119 4.81 4.06 -22.19
N ALA A 120 4.23 5.03 -22.92
CA ALA A 120 4.96 6.22 -23.35
C ALA A 120 5.11 7.24 -22.22
N HIS A 121 4.09 7.42 -21.40
CA HIS A 121 4.02 8.43 -20.35
C HIS A 121 4.04 7.85 -18.93
N GLY A 122 3.91 6.53 -18.77
CA GLY A 122 3.82 5.90 -17.45
C GLY A 122 2.44 6.12 -16.81
N VAL A 123 2.41 6.24 -15.48
CA VAL A 123 1.17 6.47 -14.72
C VAL A 123 1.02 7.96 -14.43
N ILE A 124 -0.15 8.54 -14.72
CA ILE A 124 -0.40 9.97 -14.50
C ILE A 124 -1.54 10.14 -13.51
N PHE A 125 -1.30 10.95 -12.48
CA PHE A 125 -2.32 11.43 -11.55
C PHE A 125 -2.48 12.95 -11.69
N GLN A 126 -3.66 13.46 -11.35
CA GLN A 126 -3.90 14.89 -11.27
C GLN A 126 -4.46 15.30 -9.91
N SER A 127 -4.12 16.51 -9.49
CA SER A 127 -4.73 17.17 -8.36
C SER A 127 -5.17 18.58 -8.75
N LYS A 128 -6.31 19.02 -8.23
CA LYS A 128 -6.71 20.42 -8.33
C LYS A 128 -5.99 21.19 -7.24
N VAL A 129 -5.16 22.15 -7.65
CA VAL A 129 -4.31 22.94 -6.76
C VAL A 129 -4.60 24.41 -7.02
N ASN A 130 -5.29 25.06 -6.07
CA ASN A 130 -5.92 26.36 -6.25
C ASN A 130 -6.84 26.37 -7.49
N ASP A 131 -6.63 27.32 -8.40
CA ASP A 131 -7.38 27.46 -9.67
C ASP A 131 -6.71 26.75 -10.86
N SER A 132 -5.71 25.90 -10.60
CA SER A 132 -4.99 25.13 -11.62
C SER A 132 -5.02 23.62 -11.34
N THR A 133 -4.40 22.87 -12.25
CA THR A 133 -4.23 21.42 -12.18
C THR A 133 -2.75 21.08 -12.12
N ALA A 134 -2.35 20.35 -11.09
CA ALA A 134 -1.05 19.72 -11.00
C ALA A 134 -1.10 18.31 -11.57
N PHE A 135 -0.06 17.91 -12.29
CA PHE A 135 0.12 16.59 -12.86
C PHE A 135 1.31 15.91 -12.17
N PHE A 136 1.12 14.65 -11.80
CA PHE A 136 2.11 13.80 -11.17
C PHE A 136 2.32 12.59 -12.08
N GLN A 137 3.43 12.60 -12.81
CA GLN A 137 3.76 11.56 -13.78
C GLN A 137 4.82 10.63 -13.19
N PHE A 138 4.55 9.33 -13.20
CA PHE A 138 5.44 8.30 -12.69
C PHE A 138 5.91 7.42 -13.82
N LYS A 139 7.21 7.40 -14.08
CA LYS A 139 7.83 6.56 -15.12
C LYS A 139 9.24 6.18 -14.74
N ASP A 140 9.59 4.90 -14.92
CA ASP A 140 10.95 4.38 -14.73
C ASP A 140 11.58 4.75 -13.36
N GLY A 141 10.77 4.76 -12.30
CA GLY A 141 11.20 5.14 -10.94
C GLY A 141 11.39 6.64 -10.72
N THR A 142 11.03 7.47 -11.70
CA THR A 142 11.04 8.93 -11.60
C THR A 142 9.61 9.45 -11.46
N LEU A 143 9.42 10.41 -10.55
CA LEU A 143 8.23 11.23 -10.41
C LEU A 143 8.52 12.62 -10.99
N SER A 144 7.75 13.03 -12.00
CA SER A 144 7.73 14.41 -12.52
C SER A 144 6.51 15.14 -11.98
N ILE A 145 6.70 16.31 -11.39
CA ILE A 145 5.62 17.20 -10.94
C ILE A 145 5.60 18.43 -11.85
N ASP A 146 4.46 18.66 -12.49
CA ASP A 146 4.24 19.84 -13.34
C ASP A 146 2.81 20.38 -13.17
N SER A 147 2.51 21.54 -13.74
CA SER A 147 1.19 22.16 -13.78
C SER A 147 1.09 23.01 -15.04
N LYS A 148 -0.11 23.12 -15.59
CA LYS A 148 -0.36 24.05 -16.71
C LYS A 148 0.04 25.49 -16.34
N ASP A 149 -0.22 25.87 -15.10
CA ASP A 149 0.31 27.08 -14.49
C ASP A 149 1.30 26.71 -13.39
N LYS A 150 2.59 26.68 -13.74
CA LYS A 150 3.68 26.29 -12.82
C LYS A 150 3.82 27.24 -11.63
N TYR A 151 3.39 28.50 -11.77
CA TYR A 151 3.50 29.49 -10.70
C TYR A 151 2.62 29.15 -9.50
N THR A 152 1.51 28.42 -9.71
CA THR A 152 0.67 27.93 -8.60
C THR A 152 1.45 27.00 -7.66
N LEU A 153 2.46 26.30 -8.18
CA LEU A 153 3.25 25.34 -7.40
C LEU A 153 4.38 26.01 -6.60
N ASN A 154 4.66 27.29 -6.87
CA ASN A 154 5.63 28.07 -6.10
C ASN A 154 5.09 28.46 -4.72
N TYR A 155 3.76 28.56 -4.55
CA TYR A 155 3.15 28.92 -3.27
C TYR A 155 3.43 27.91 -2.15
N PHE A 156 3.78 26.68 -2.51
CA PHE A 156 4.15 25.65 -1.55
C PHE A 156 5.59 25.78 -1.07
N CYS A 157 6.39 26.67 -1.66
CA CYS A 157 7.78 26.86 -1.32
C CYS A 157 8.12 28.31 -0.97
N SER A 158 8.92 28.50 0.07
CA SER A 158 9.46 29.80 0.47
C SER A 158 10.66 30.19 -0.40
N GLY A 159 10.95 31.50 -0.49
CA GLY A 159 12.19 31.99 -1.11
C GLY A 159 12.25 31.87 -2.64
N GLY A 160 11.10 31.70 -3.30
CA GLY A 160 11.02 31.58 -4.77
C GLY A 160 11.25 30.17 -5.31
N GLY A 161 11.29 29.16 -4.44
CA GLY A 161 11.32 27.74 -4.84
C GLY A 161 9.99 27.26 -5.45
N SER A 162 9.98 26.01 -5.91
CA SER A 162 8.80 25.34 -6.43
C SER A 162 8.87 23.85 -6.15
N ILE A 163 7.71 23.19 -6.05
CA ILE A 163 7.65 21.72 -6.03
C ILE A 163 7.71 21.11 -7.44
N VAL A 164 7.73 21.93 -8.49
CA VAL A 164 7.97 21.48 -9.87
C VAL A 164 9.35 20.84 -9.98
N GLY A 165 9.43 19.67 -10.62
CA GLY A 165 10.70 19.01 -10.89
C GLY A 165 10.60 17.50 -10.95
N GLU A 166 11.79 16.88 -10.99
CA GLU A 166 11.98 15.43 -11.07
C GLU A 166 12.46 14.88 -9.72
N TYR A 167 11.89 13.75 -9.32
CA TYR A 167 12.17 13.10 -8.04
C TYR A 167 12.40 11.62 -8.26
N GLN A 168 13.49 11.09 -7.70
CA GLN A 168 13.87 9.70 -7.85
C GLN A 168 13.29 8.85 -6.72
N LYS A 169 12.71 7.70 -7.07
CA LYS A 169 12.17 6.75 -6.09
C LYS A 169 13.29 6.23 -5.20
N LEU A 170 13.05 6.27 -3.91
CA LEU A 170 13.97 5.77 -2.89
C LEU A 170 13.74 4.27 -2.70
N GLN A 171 14.81 3.56 -2.36
CA GLN A 171 14.74 2.13 -1.98
C GLN A 171 14.21 1.92 -0.56
N GLY A 172 14.09 2.98 0.24
CA GLY A 172 13.56 2.97 1.60
C GLY A 172 12.84 4.28 1.90
N ASP A 173 12.46 4.47 3.16
CA ASP A 173 11.68 5.62 3.58
C ASP A 173 12.48 6.94 3.48
N LEU A 174 11.76 8.02 3.23
CA LEU A 174 12.29 9.38 3.26
C LEU A 174 12.65 9.77 4.69
N GLU A 175 13.91 10.10 4.90
CA GLU A 175 14.44 10.53 6.18
C GLU A 175 14.32 12.05 6.34
N LEU A 176 13.49 12.49 7.28
CA LEU A 176 13.30 13.89 7.64
C LEU A 176 14.19 14.24 8.84
N HIS A 177 15.46 14.64 8.59
CA HIS A 177 16.42 15.03 9.63
C HIS A 177 16.79 16.51 9.59
#